data_AF-A0A9E5K7Y5-F1
#
_entry.id   AF-A0A9E5K7Y5-F1
#
_cell.length_a   1.000
_cell.length_b   1.000
_cell.length_c   1.000
_cell.angle_alpha   90.00
_cell.angle_beta   90.00
_cell.angle_gamma   90.00
#
_symmetry.space_group_name_H-M   'P 1'
#
loop_
_entity.id
_entity.type
_entity.pdbx_description
1 polymer ?
#
loop_
_entity_poly.entity_id
_entity_poly.type
_entity_poly.pdbx_seq_one_letter_code
_entity_poly.pdbx_strand_id
1 'polypeptide(L)' 'MTLTDEAIVRLLEGYDKESKAIKNESLKFAWYMRGGLSYEEAMYLSQTEREMIGKIIEDNIEITKKSGMVFV' A
#
# COMPACT_ATOMS: atom_id res chain seq x y z
N MET A 1 -12.97 -31.91 6.28
CA MET A 1 -14.00 -31.01 6.84
C MET A 1 -14.13 -29.83 5.90
N THR A 2 -15.30 -29.60 5.34
CA THR A 2 -15.58 -28.44 4.49
C THR A 2 -15.95 -27.24 5.37
N LEU A 3 -15.68 -26.03 4.89
CA LEU A 3 -16.15 -24.81 5.56
C LEU A 3 -17.68 -24.75 5.51
N THR A 4 -18.28 -24.11 6.52
CA THR A 4 -19.71 -23.76 6.48
C THR A 4 -19.94 -22.58 5.54
N ASP A 5 -21.16 -22.43 5.03
CA ASP A 5 -21.50 -21.34 4.11
C ASP A 5 -21.18 -19.96 4.71
N GLU A 6 -21.50 -19.76 6.00
CA GLU A 6 -21.16 -18.53 6.73
C GLU A 6 -19.64 -18.30 6.82
N ALA A 7 -18.86 -19.36 7.03
CA ALA A 7 -17.40 -19.27 7.08
C ALA A 7 -16.80 -18.96 5.70
N ILE A 8 -17.40 -19.47 4.61
CA ILE A 8 -17.01 -19.16 3.24
C ILE A 8 -17.24 -17.67 2.94
N VAL A 9 -18.40 -17.13 3.31
CA VAL A 9 -18.70 -15.69 3.10
C VAL A 9 -17.69 -14.81 3.83
N ARG A 10 -17.43 -15.08 5.12
CA ARG A 10 -16.44 -14.32 5.90
C ARG A 10 -15.03 -14.40 5.31
N LEU A 11 -14.65 -15.57 4.78
CA LEU A 11 -13.36 -15.74 4.13
C LEU A 11 -13.24 -14.87 2.87
N LEU A 12 -14.27 -14.84 2.04
CA LEU A 12 -14.31 -14.02 0.83
C LEU A 12 -14.27 -12.52 1.14
N GLU A 13 -14.99 -12.07 2.17
CA GLU A 13 -14.93 -10.68 2.66
C GLU A 13 -13.51 -10.32 3.14
N GLY A 14 -12.83 -11.25 3.82
CA GLY A 14 -11.43 -11.09 4.22
C GLY A 14 -10.50 -10.90 3.04
N TYR A 15 -10.60 -11.76 2.02
CA TYR A 15 -9.79 -11.67 0.81
C TYR A 15 -10.05 -10.40 0.00
N ASP A 16 -11.29 -9.95 -0.12
CA ASP A 16 -11.60 -8.67 -0.79
C ASP A 16 -11.00 -7.48 -0.03
N LYS A 17 -11.07 -7.49 1.30
CA LYS A 17 -10.45 -6.47 2.15
C LYS A 17 -8.92 -6.42 1.98
N GLU A 18 -8.27 -7.57 2.03
CA GLU A 18 -6.81 -7.69 1.84
C GLU A 18 -6.40 -7.23 0.43
N SER A 19 -7.14 -7.65 -0.61
CA SER A 19 -6.90 -7.22 -1.99
C SER A 19 -7.01 -5.69 -2.13
N LYS A 20 -8.03 -5.07 -1.52
CA LYS A 20 -8.20 -3.61 -1.51
C LYS A 20 -7.08 -2.90 -0.76
N ALA A 21 -6.59 -3.48 0.33
CA ALA A 21 -5.48 -2.91 1.11
C ALA A 21 -4.20 -2.86 0.26
N ILE A 22 -3.84 -3.95 -0.41
CA ILE A 22 -2.67 -4.05 -1.30
C ILE A 22 -2.75 -3.02 -2.42
N LYS A 23 -3.91 -2.90 -3.08
CA LYS A 23 -4.11 -1.94 -4.18
C LYS A 23 -3.99 -0.50 -3.69
N ASN A 24 -4.59 -0.19 -2.55
CA ASN A 24 -4.55 1.15 -1.96
C ASN A 24 -3.11 1.56 -1.58
N GLU A 25 -2.34 0.64 -1.02
CA GLU A 25 -0.93 0.88 -0.71
C GLU A 25 -0.08 1.08 -1.98
N SER A 26 -0.22 0.21 -2.98
CA SER A 26 0.50 0.35 -4.25
C SER A 26 0.18 1.67 -4.97
N LEU A 27 -1.09 2.13 -4.93
CA LEU A 27 -1.48 3.44 -5.47
C LEU A 27 -0.83 4.60 -4.70
N LYS A 28 -0.77 4.52 -3.37
CA LYS A 28 -0.09 5.54 -2.55
C LYS A 28 1.39 5.62 -2.89
N PHE A 29 2.07 4.49 -3.08
CA PHE A 29 3.47 4.51 -3.48
C PHE A 29 3.66 5.17 -4.84
N ALA A 30 2.85 4.80 -5.84
CA ALA A 30 2.93 5.44 -7.16
C ALA A 30 2.68 6.96 -7.09
N TRP A 31 1.76 7.40 -6.23
CA TRP A 31 1.47 8.82 -6.00
C TRP A 31 2.62 9.55 -5.31
N TYR A 32 3.09 9.05 -4.16
CA TYR A 32 4.11 9.72 -3.35
C TYR A 32 5.49 9.73 -4.01
N MET A 33 5.80 8.72 -4.82
CA MET A 33 7.06 8.65 -5.56
C MET A 33 7.06 9.56 -6.80
N ARG A 34 5.95 10.26 -7.11
CA ARG A 34 5.79 11.25 -8.20
C ARG A 34 6.34 10.76 -9.56
N GLY A 35 6.04 9.51 -9.91
CA GLY A 35 6.48 8.89 -11.16
C GLY A 35 7.80 8.11 -11.09
N GLY A 36 8.46 8.08 -9.93
CA GLY A 36 9.61 7.18 -9.69
C GLY A 36 9.24 5.70 -9.50
N LEU A 37 7.94 5.40 -9.37
CA LEU A 37 7.39 4.05 -9.32
C LEU A 37 5.99 4.08 -9.95
N SER A 38 5.74 3.27 -10.95
CA SER A 38 4.40 3.10 -11.53
C SER A 38 3.54 2.19 -10.66
N TYR A 39 2.21 2.25 -10.82
CA TYR A 39 1.30 1.34 -10.12
C TYR A 39 1.55 -0.12 -10.48
N GLU A 40 1.92 -0.42 -11.72
CA GLU A 40 2.23 -1.78 -12.16
C GLU A 40 3.48 -2.31 -11.43
N GLU A 41 4.56 -1.53 -11.39
CA GLU A 41 5.77 -1.90 -10.66
C GLU A 41 5.49 -2.06 -9.15
N ALA A 42 4.68 -1.18 -8.58
CA ALA A 42 4.27 -1.26 -7.18
C ALA A 42 3.45 -2.53 -6.86
N MET A 43 2.81 -3.15 -7.85
CA MET A 43 2.11 -4.42 -7.69
C MET A 43 3.06 -5.62 -7.69
N TYR A 44 4.25 -5.50 -8.28
CA TYR A 44 5.27 -6.56 -8.29
C TYR A 44 6.15 -6.58 -7.02
N LEU A 45 6.07 -5.55 -6.19
CA LEU A 45 6.82 -5.48 -4.94
C LEU A 45 6.37 -6.52 -3.92
N SER A 46 7.36 -7.17 -3.30
CA SER A 46 7.18 -8.00 -2.10
C SER A 46 6.82 -7.15 -0.88
N GLN A 47 6.22 -7.79 0.13
CA GLN A 47 5.82 -7.12 1.38
C GLN A 47 6.97 -6.34 2.02
N THR A 48 8.17 -6.92 2.06
CA THR A 48 9.35 -6.27 2.66
C THR A 48 9.78 -5.03 1.89
N GLU A 49 9.75 -5.06 0.55
CA GLU A 49 10.08 -3.90 -0.26
C GLU A 49 9.08 -2.76 -0.06
N ARG A 50 7.79 -3.10 0.08
CA ARG A 50 6.72 -2.13 0.38
C ARG A 50 6.93 -1.45 1.72
N GLU A 51 7.32 -2.19 2.76
CA GLU A 51 7.66 -1.64 4.06
C GLU A 51 8.84 -0.66 3.99
N MET A 52 9.89 -1.01 3.25
CA MET A 52 11.06 -0.15 3.06
C MET A 52 10.70 1.14 2.31
N ILE A 53 9.91 1.04 1.24
CA ILE A 53 9.44 2.21 0.48
C ILE A 53 8.51 3.08 1.33
N GLY A 54 7.63 2.48 2.12
CA GLY A 54 6.77 3.19 3.07
C GLY A 54 7.58 4.06 4.02
N LYS A 55 8.66 3.52 4.58
CA LYS A 55 9.57 4.28 5.45
C LYS A 55 10.26 5.45 4.74
N ILE A 56 10.71 5.26 3.50
CA ILE A 56 11.31 6.33 2.69
C ILE A 56 10.29 7.47 2.49
N ILE A 57 9.03 7.14 2.21
CA ILE A 57 7.97 8.13 2.04
C ILE A 57 7.71 8.89 3.36
N GLU A 58 7.64 8.19 4.48
CA GLU A 58 7.47 8.79 5.80
C GLU A 58 8.60 9.78 6.13
N ASP A 59 9.86 9.36 5.94
CA ASP A 59 11.04 10.19 6.16
C ASP A 59 10.99 11.45 5.27
N ASN A 60 10.60 11.32 4.00
CA ASN A 60 10.45 12.45 3.08
C ASN A 60 9.32 13.42 3.51
N ILE A 61 8.21 12.90 4.01
CA ILE A 61 7.12 13.72 4.55
C ILE A 61 7.61 14.50 5.78
N GLU A 62 8.36 13.87 6.67
CA GLU A 62 8.94 14.54 7.83
C GLU A 62 9.93 15.66 7.45
N ILE A 63 10.81 15.39 6.49
CA ILE A 63 11.77 16.39 6.00
C ILE A 63 11.02 17.56 5.37
N THR A 64 10.00 17.28 4.55
CA THR A 64 9.17 18.33 3.92
C THR A 64 8.52 19.22 4.98
N LYS A 65 7.92 18.62 6.02
CA LYS A 65 7.36 19.37 7.17
C LYS A 65 8.41 20.22 7.89
N LYS A 66 9.59 19.66 8.18
CA LYS A 66 10.69 20.36 8.88
C LYS A 66 11.27 21.52 8.05
N SER A 67 11.29 21.38 6.72
CA SER A 67 11.79 22.38 5.79
C SER A 67 10.81 23.54 5.52
N GLY A 68 9.57 23.46 6.01
CA GLY A 68 8.53 24.46 5.74
C GLY A 68 8.00 24.42 4.30
N MET A 69 8.34 23.39 3.53
CA MET A 69 7.81 23.19 2.19
C MET A 69 6.37 22.69 2.26
N VAL A 70 5.52 23.18 1.35
CA VAL A 70 4.15 22.68 1.23
C VAL A 70 4.20 21.28 0.61
N PHE A 71 3.70 20.30 1.35
CA PHE A 71 3.47 18.96 0.83
C PHE A 71 2.14 18.95 0.05
N VAL A 72 2.18 18.48 -1.20
CA VAL A 72 1.03 18.40 -2.12
C VAL A 72 0.82 16.96 -2.54
#